data_AF-A0A2A5M5F2-F1
#
_entry.id   AF-A0A2A5M5F2-F1
#
_cell.length_a   1.000
_cell.length_b   1.000
_cell.length_c   1.000
_cell.angle_alpha   90.00
_cell.angle_beta   90.00
_cell.angle_gamma   90.00
#
_symmetry.space_group_name_H-M   'P 1'
#
loop_
_entity.id
_entity.type
_entity.pdbx_description
1 polymer ?
#
loop_
_entity_poly.entity_id
_entity_poly.type
_entity_poly.pdbx_seq_one_letter_code
_entity_poly.pdbx_strand_id
1 'polypeptide(L)'
;KEGSDKIYKEEEKLWDDIIKHDLISGKRNLVHFYSFVSSATIVNKYNFLNLGGYSEEFIGHSYEDFDFLARLIFYSATCEKTPKALCYDEGNWNISSFKGFRAWFSLFGYEMSFHGIYMFHFYHEEPNQNNYMSNRHKNHKKFYKNLANLKKIQIKSFYSNIPNSVEINFDKKNIPLTSLVYSQYLYEIRTKNNFFNFFNFFPVKFSHTKLYRKIKNFFKENK
;
A
#
# COMPACT_ATOMS: atom_id res chain seq x y z
N LYS A 1 -5.03 -15.76 -15.59
CA LYS A 1 -5.07 -16.04 -17.04
C LYS A 1 -6.50 -16.14 -17.54
N GLU A 2 -7.25 -17.18 -17.18
CA GLU A 2 -8.64 -17.39 -17.64
C GLU A 2 -9.58 -16.19 -17.44
N GLY A 3 -9.51 -15.51 -16.29
CA GLY A 3 -10.32 -14.31 -16.05
C GLY A 3 -10.01 -13.16 -17.01
N SER A 4 -8.73 -12.95 -17.33
CA SER A 4 -8.31 -11.98 -18.34
C SER A 4 -8.78 -12.36 -19.73
N ASP A 5 -8.64 -13.64 -20.11
CA ASP A 5 -9.09 -14.15 -21.42
C ASP A 5 -10.61 -14.04 -21.59
N LYS A 6 -11.39 -14.16 -20.51
CA LYS A 6 -12.84 -13.93 -20.52
C LYS A 6 -13.15 -12.46 -20.79
N ILE A 7 -12.53 -11.54 -20.07
CA ILE A 7 -12.77 -10.10 -20.25
C ILE A 7 -12.40 -9.63 -21.65
N TYR A 8 -11.30 -10.12 -22.24
CA TYR A 8 -10.90 -9.75 -23.61
C TYR A 8 -11.91 -10.15 -24.69
N LYS A 9 -12.87 -11.04 -24.40
CA LYS A 9 -13.92 -11.44 -25.35
C LYS A 9 -15.18 -10.57 -25.25
N GLU A 10 -15.27 -9.75 -24.21
CA GLU A 10 -16.41 -8.86 -23.96
C GLU A 10 -16.16 -7.48 -24.57
N GLU A 11 -17.23 -6.73 -24.82
CA GLU A 11 -17.13 -5.34 -25.28
C GLU A 11 -16.45 -4.45 -24.21
N GLU A 12 -15.47 -3.64 -24.61
CA GLU A 12 -14.65 -2.84 -23.68
C GLU A 12 -15.48 -1.96 -22.72
N LYS A 13 -16.56 -1.36 -23.23
CA LYS A 13 -17.49 -0.54 -22.43
C LYS A 13 -18.17 -1.30 -21.29
N LEU A 14 -18.22 -2.64 -21.35
CA LEU A 14 -18.84 -3.51 -20.33
C LEU A 14 -17.83 -4.01 -19.30
N TRP A 15 -16.53 -3.88 -19.55
CA TRP A 15 -15.50 -4.44 -18.68
C TRP A 15 -15.65 -3.97 -17.23
N ASP A 16 -15.98 -2.69 -17.08
CA ASP A 16 -16.10 -2.07 -15.78
C ASP A 16 -17.25 -2.67 -14.94
N ASP A 17 -18.43 -2.79 -15.54
CA ASP A 17 -19.61 -3.36 -14.89
C ASP A 17 -19.41 -4.83 -14.53
N ILE A 18 -18.79 -5.60 -15.43
CA ILE A 18 -18.51 -7.02 -15.22
C ILE A 18 -17.55 -7.21 -14.03
N ILE A 19 -16.44 -6.45 -14.00
CA ILE A 19 -15.46 -6.54 -12.92
C ILE A 19 -16.03 -6.03 -11.60
N LYS A 20 -16.75 -4.91 -11.60
CA LYS A 20 -17.44 -4.39 -10.41
C LYS A 20 -18.42 -5.41 -9.85
N HIS A 21 -19.24 -6.02 -10.70
CA HIS A 21 -20.19 -7.04 -10.26
C HIS A 21 -19.49 -8.25 -9.64
N ASP A 22 -18.40 -8.76 -10.25
CA ASP A 22 -17.60 -9.85 -9.64
C ASP A 22 -17.00 -9.43 -8.29
N LEU A 23 -16.56 -8.17 -8.18
CA LEU A 23 -15.95 -7.64 -6.97
C LEU A 23 -16.97 -7.49 -5.83
N ILE A 24 -18.12 -6.86 -6.11
CA ILE A 24 -19.16 -6.49 -5.15
C ILE A 24 -19.97 -7.71 -4.73
N SER A 25 -20.28 -8.61 -5.67
CA SER A 25 -21.00 -9.85 -5.36
C SER A 25 -20.19 -10.83 -4.50
N GLY A 26 -18.87 -10.62 -4.40
CA GLY A 26 -17.97 -11.47 -3.62
C GLY A 26 -17.68 -12.83 -4.27
N LYS A 27 -18.19 -13.08 -5.49
CA LYS A 27 -17.98 -14.34 -6.22
C LYS A 27 -16.51 -14.58 -6.56
N ARG A 28 -15.74 -13.52 -6.84
CA ARG A 28 -14.28 -13.57 -7.09
C ARG A 28 -13.90 -14.55 -8.21
N ASN A 29 -14.74 -14.67 -9.24
CA ASN A 29 -14.52 -15.56 -10.38
C ASN A 29 -13.56 -14.96 -11.41
N LEU A 30 -13.40 -13.64 -11.43
CA LEU A 30 -12.55 -12.90 -12.37
C LEU A 30 -11.41 -12.18 -11.64
N VAL A 31 -11.73 -11.56 -10.50
CA VAL A 31 -10.77 -10.80 -9.71
C VAL A 31 -10.00 -11.72 -8.76
N HIS A 32 -8.77 -12.06 -9.16
CA HIS A 32 -7.87 -12.86 -8.32
C HIS A 32 -7.39 -12.09 -7.07
N PHE A 33 -7.07 -10.82 -7.22
CA PHE A 33 -6.51 -9.99 -6.16
C PHE A 33 -7.04 -8.56 -6.26
N TYR A 34 -7.42 -7.99 -5.11
CA TYR A 34 -7.84 -6.61 -5.01
C TYR A 34 -6.86 -5.84 -4.13
N SER A 35 -6.17 -4.89 -4.74
CA SER A 35 -5.14 -4.07 -4.11
C SER A 35 -5.67 -2.66 -3.91
N PHE A 36 -5.68 -2.18 -2.66
CA PHE A 36 -6.10 -0.81 -2.37
C PHE A 36 -5.06 0.23 -2.76
N VAL A 37 -3.82 -0.20 -2.99
CA VAL A 37 -2.79 0.66 -3.54
C VAL A 37 -2.05 -0.09 -4.61
N SER A 38 -1.85 0.58 -5.74
CA SER A 38 -1.19 0.03 -6.92
C SER A 38 0.28 0.46 -6.95
N SER A 39 1.06 -0.21 -7.80
CA SER A 39 2.37 0.28 -8.27
C SER A 39 2.26 1.53 -9.14
N ALA A 40 1.05 1.91 -9.55
CA ALA A 40 0.78 3.16 -10.26
C ALA A 40 0.42 4.28 -9.29
N THR A 41 1.16 5.39 -9.35
CA THR A 41 0.88 6.62 -8.61
C THR A 41 0.99 7.80 -9.57
N ILE A 42 -0.02 8.68 -9.57
CA ILE A 42 0.03 9.95 -10.30
C ILE A 42 0.44 11.03 -9.30
N VAL A 43 1.53 11.73 -9.59
CA VAL A 43 2.08 12.77 -8.71
C VAL A 43 2.68 13.89 -9.55
N ASN A 44 2.66 15.11 -9.03
CA ASN A 44 3.38 16.22 -9.63
C ASN A 44 4.88 15.87 -9.75
N LYS A 45 5.46 16.08 -10.94
CA LYS A 45 6.86 15.77 -11.23
C LYS A 45 7.82 16.38 -10.21
N TYR A 46 7.65 17.65 -9.85
CA TYR A 46 8.52 18.33 -8.90
C TYR A 46 8.36 17.74 -7.49
N ASN A 47 7.14 17.43 -7.05
CA ASN A 47 6.92 16.75 -5.78
C ASN A 47 7.61 15.37 -5.73
N PHE A 48 7.56 14.58 -6.81
CA PHE A 48 8.27 13.30 -6.90
C PHE A 48 9.78 13.47 -6.72
N LEU A 49 10.37 14.44 -7.43
CA LEU A 49 11.81 14.71 -7.41
C LEU A 49 12.28 15.28 -6.06
N ASN A 50 11.49 16.16 -5.45
CA ASN A 50 11.75 16.72 -4.13
C ASN A 50 11.69 15.67 -3.03
N LEU A 51 10.81 14.68 -3.20
CA LEU A 51 10.78 13.52 -2.31
C LEU A 51 11.96 12.57 -2.53
N GLY A 52 12.84 12.84 -3.51
CA GLY A 52 13.98 11.97 -3.82
C GLY A 52 13.58 10.72 -4.59
N GLY A 53 12.48 10.78 -5.35
CA GLY A 53 12.03 9.72 -6.27
C GLY A 53 11.97 8.32 -5.66
N TYR A 54 12.19 7.30 -6.50
CA TYR A 54 12.46 5.94 -6.04
C TYR A 54 13.92 5.80 -5.66
N SER A 55 14.15 5.15 -4.52
CA SER A 55 15.50 4.95 -4.02
C SER A 55 16.16 3.77 -4.75
N GLU A 56 17.29 4.02 -5.43
CA GLU A 56 18.13 3.01 -6.12
C GLU A 56 18.66 1.91 -5.19
N GLU A 57 18.54 2.19 -3.90
CA GLU A 57 18.96 1.37 -2.79
C GLU A 57 18.00 0.15 -2.62
N PHE A 58 16.82 0.15 -3.25
CA PHE A 58 15.95 -1.01 -3.44
C PHE A 58 16.29 -1.71 -4.76
N ILE A 59 16.59 -3.01 -4.69
CA ILE A 59 17.07 -3.78 -5.85
C ILE A 59 16.09 -4.91 -6.15
N GLY A 60 15.76 -5.11 -7.42
CA GLY A 60 14.84 -6.16 -7.84
C GLY A 60 13.39 -5.83 -7.48
N HIS A 61 12.68 -6.77 -6.88
CA HIS A 61 11.24 -6.64 -6.66
C HIS A 61 10.85 -6.09 -5.27
N SER A 62 9.84 -5.22 -5.29
CA SER A 62 8.98 -4.81 -4.16
C SER A 62 9.60 -3.85 -3.13
N TYR A 63 8.70 -3.09 -2.49
CA TYR A 63 8.90 -2.17 -1.37
C TYR A 63 9.52 -0.81 -1.72
N GLU A 64 9.99 -0.58 -2.94
CA GLU A 64 10.41 0.76 -3.38
C GLU A 64 9.20 1.69 -3.56
N ASP A 65 8.12 1.13 -4.08
CA ASP A 65 6.81 1.76 -4.25
C ASP A 65 6.22 2.16 -2.90
N PHE A 66 6.23 1.25 -1.93
CA PHE A 66 5.77 1.50 -0.57
C PHE A 66 6.63 2.52 0.16
N ASP A 67 7.95 2.52 -0.06
CA ASP A 67 8.83 3.53 0.51
C ASP A 67 8.50 4.93 -0.02
N PHE A 68 8.35 5.06 -1.34
CA PHE A 68 7.95 6.32 -1.95
C PHE A 68 6.57 6.77 -1.47
N LEU A 69 5.60 5.86 -1.45
CA LEU A 69 4.25 6.18 -1.03
C LEU A 69 4.18 6.59 0.46
N ALA A 70 4.95 5.94 1.33
CA ALA A 70 5.05 6.33 2.73
C ALA A 70 5.57 7.77 2.89
N ARG A 71 6.61 8.15 2.13
CA ARG A 71 7.10 9.53 2.07
C ARG A 71 6.02 10.47 1.53
N LEU A 72 5.43 10.14 0.39
CA LEU A 72 4.40 10.96 -0.25
C LEU A 72 3.24 11.25 0.71
N ILE A 73 2.68 10.23 1.35
CA ILE A 73 1.57 10.40 2.30
C ILE A 73 2.04 11.21 3.51
N PHE A 74 3.20 10.88 4.09
CA PHE A 74 3.70 11.57 5.28
C PHE A 74 3.87 13.09 5.06
N TYR A 75 4.30 13.50 3.87
CA TYR A 75 4.49 14.91 3.54
C TYR A 75 3.23 15.59 3.01
N SER A 76 2.33 14.88 2.32
CA SER A 76 1.17 15.50 1.68
C SER A 76 -0.14 15.42 2.47
N ALA A 77 -0.24 14.53 3.47
CA ALA A 77 -1.50 14.28 4.17
C ALA A 77 -1.33 13.94 5.66
N THR A 78 -2.37 14.25 6.42
CA THR A 78 -2.61 13.72 7.77
C THR A 78 -3.97 13.06 7.79
N CYS A 79 -4.10 11.92 8.48
CA CYS A 79 -5.39 11.28 8.69
C CYS A 79 -5.81 11.49 10.15
N GLU A 80 -7.11 11.66 10.38
CA GLU A 80 -7.69 11.77 11.73
C GLU A 80 -7.23 10.64 12.67
N LYS A 81 -7.04 9.44 12.10
CA LYS A 81 -6.45 8.30 12.80
C LYS A 81 -5.40 7.61 11.94
N THR A 82 -4.30 7.21 12.59
CA THR A 82 -3.26 6.37 11.99
C THR A 82 -3.46 4.92 12.41
N PRO A 83 -3.26 3.93 11.53
CA PRO A 83 -3.31 2.51 11.88
C PRO A 83 -2.37 2.13 13.02
N LYS A 84 -2.74 1.09 13.76
CA LYS A 84 -1.87 0.52 14.80
C LYS A 84 -0.63 -0.10 14.16
N ALA A 85 0.50 -0.04 14.86
CA ALA A 85 1.72 -0.76 14.49
C ALA A 85 2.14 -0.51 13.02
N LEU A 86 2.34 0.74 12.62
CA LEU A 86 2.58 1.12 11.22
C LEU A 86 3.68 0.30 10.54
N CYS A 87 4.76 -0.02 11.28
CA CYS A 87 5.78 -0.98 10.87
C CYS A 87 5.29 -2.44 11.01
N TYR A 88 4.24 -2.81 10.28
CA TYR A 88 3.71 -4.16 10.19
C TYR A 88 3.19 -4.42 8.78
N ASP A 89 3.44 -5.62 8.25
CA ASP A 89 3.08 -6.06 6.90
C ASP A 89 2.19 -7.27 7.07
N GLU A 90 0.90 -7.11 6.79
CA GLU A 90 -0.05 -8.22 6.77
C GLU A 90 0.35 -9.28 5.72
N GLY A 91 1.06 -8.84 4.67
CA GLY A 91 1.44 -9.65 3.52
C GLY A 91 0.31 -9.88 2.53
N ASN A 92 -0.85 -9.25 2.74
CA ASN A 92 -2.02 -9.23 1.87
C ASN A 92 -2.85 -7.95 2.12
N TRP A 93 -3.96 -7.77 1.42
CA TRP A 93 -4.90 -6.66 1.62
C TRP A 93 -6.15 -7.03 2.43
N ASN A 94 -6.09 -8.10 3.23
CA ASN A 94 -7.10 -8.33 4.27
C ASN A 94 -6.74 -7.52 5.51
N ILE A 95 -7.07 -6.24 5.46
CA ILE A 95 -6.59 -5.19 6.37
C ILE A 95 -7.67 -4.71 7.34
N SER A 96 -8.70 -5.52 7.57
CA SER A 96 -9.85 -5.19 8.45
C SER A 96 -9.43 -4.76 9.86
N SER A 97 -8.29 -5.26 10.36
CA SER A 97 -7.78 -4.92 11.70
C SER A 97 -7.19 -3.50 11.85
N PHE A 98 -7.23 -2.68 10.80
CA PHE A 98 -6.69 -1.32 10.74
C PHE A 98 -5.26 -1.24 11.32
N LYS A 99 -4.39 -2.09 10.81
CA LYS A 99 -3.03 -2.32 11.31
C LYS A 99 -1.99 -2.31 10.17
N GLY A 100 -0.82 -1.77 10.45
CA GLY A 100 0.30 -1.74 9.52
C GLY A 100 0.17 -0.68 8.43
N PHE A 101 1.23 -0.54 7.63
CA PHE A 101 1.30 0.48 6.57
C PHE A 101 0.28 0.21 5.45
N ARG A 102 -0.09 -1.05 5.19
CA ARG A 102 -1.10 -1.37 4.17
C ARG A 102 -2.47 -0.79 4.52
N ALA A 103 -2.86 -0.82 5.79
CA ALA A 103 -4.08 -0.16 6.26
C ALA A 103 -3.99 1.37 6.22
N TRP A 104 -2.78 1.93 6.22
CA TRP A 104 -2.59 3.37 6.13
C TRP A 104 -2.74 3.82 4.68
N PHE A 105 -2.09 3.09 3.78
CA PHE A 105 -2.15 3.30 2.34
C PHE A 105 -3.56 3.09 1.78
N SER A 106 -4.28 2.08 2.29
CA SER A 106 -5.63 1.75 1.80
C SER A 106 -6.66 2.84 2.03
N LEU A 107 -6.47 3.77 2.97
CA LEU A 107 -7.39 4.89 3.17
C LEU A 107 -7.55 5.67 1.84
N PHE A 108 -6.45 5.96 1.17
CA PHE A 108 -6.46 6.65 -0.12
C PHE A 108 -7.04 5.75 -1.22
N GLY A 109 -6.74 4.46 -1.17
CA GLY A 109 -7.30 3.46 -2.08
C GLY A 109 -8.81 3.37 -2.05
N TYR A 110 -9.38 3.35 -0.85
CA TYR A 110 -10.83 3.32 -0.63
C TYR A 110 -11.50 4.57 -1.19
N GLU A 111 -10.93 5.75 -0.89
CA GLU A 111 -11.43 7.02 -1.43
C GLU A 111 -11.42 7.01 -2.96
N MET A 112 -10.27 6.66 -3.57
CA MET A 112 -10.12 6.61 -5.03
C MET A 112 -11.10 5.62 -5.68
N SER A 113 -11.22 4.43 -5.11
CA SER A 113 -12.12 3.39 -5.63
C SER A 113 -13.58 3.81 -5.54
N PHE A 114 -13.96 4.53 -4.48
CA PHE A 114 -15.30 5.08 -4.32
C PHE A 114 -15.62 6.13 -5.39
N HIS A 115 -14.64 6.94 -5.80
CA HIS A 115 -14.78 7.89 -6.92
C HIS A 115 -14.62 7.25 -8.31
N GLY A 116 -14.59 5.91 -8.39
CA GLY A 116 -14.48 5.21 -9.66
C GLY A 116 -13.08 5.19 -10.27
N ILE A 117 -12.04 5.51 -9.49
CA ILE A 117 -10.66 5.55 -9.96
C ILE A 117 -9.90 4.31 -9.48
N TYR A 118 -9.68 3.37 -10.40
CA TYR A 118 -8.92 2.15 -10.19
C TYR A 118 -8.33 1.68 -11.52
N MET A 119 -7.53 0.62 -11.46
CA MET A 119 -6.89 0.03 -12.63
C MET A 119 -7.07 -1.48 -12.63
N PHE A 120 -7.18 -2.07 -13.81
CA PHE A 120 -7.15 -3.51 -13.99
C PHE A 120 -5.74 -3.96 -14.32
N HIS A 121 -5.22 -4.90 -13.52
CA HIS A 121 -3.98 -5.60 -13.84
C HIS A 121 -4.34 -6.92 -14.50
N PHE A 122 -4.25 -6.96 -15.83
CA PHE A 122 -4.46 -8.19 -16.58
C PHE A 122 -3.30 -9.16 -16.36
N TYR A 123 -3.62 -10.45 -16.38
CA TYR A 123 -2.64 -11.50 -16.22
C TYR A 123 -1.54 -11.39 -17.28
N HIS A 124 -0.30 -11.42 -16.83
CA HIS A 124 0.87 -11.69 -17.65
C HIS A 124 1.76 -12.68 -16.89
N GLU A 125 2.65 -13.35 -17.60
CA GLU A 125 3.68 -14.18 -16.94
C GLU A 125 4.62 -13.28 -16.15
N GLU A 126 4.91 -13.67 -14.90
CA GLU A 126 5.81 -12.89 -14.05
C GLU A 126 7.25 -13.03 -14.54
N PRO A 127 7.94 -11.92 -14.86
CA PRO A 127 9.34 -11.99 -15.25
C PRO A 127 10.18 -12.30 -14.02
N ASN A 128 10.59 -13.56 -13.83
CA ASN A 128 11.57 -13.95 -12.81
C ASN A 128 12.96 -14.22 -13.40
N GLN A 129 13.40 -13.35 -14.32
CA GLN A 129 14.75 -13.40 -14.86
C GLN A 129 15.74 -12.74 -13.88
N ASN A 130 16.99 -13.19 -13.88
CA ASN A 130 18.11 -12.56 -13.15
C ASN A 130 17.91 -12.38 -11.63
N ASN A 131 17.22 -13.30 -10.97
CA ASN A 131 16.95 -13.24 -9.52
C ASN A 131 16.18 -11.97 -9.09
N TYR A 132 15.36 -11.37 -9.98
CA TYR A 132 14.57 -10.18 -9.69
C TYR A 132 13.80 -10.26 -8.35
N MET A 133 13.25 -11.44 -8.02
CA MET A 133 12.49 -11.68 -6.79
C MET A 133 13.34 -11.93 -5.52
N SER A 134 14.66 -12.16 -5.64
CA SER A 134 15.49 -12.66 -4.53
C SER A 134 15.74 -11.64 -3.43
N ASN A 135 15.68 -10.35 -3.76
CA ASN A 135 16.01 -9.26 -2.83
C ASN A 135 14.83 -8.78 -1.98
N ARG A 136 13.63 -9.33 -2.18
CA ARG A 136 12.40 -8.90 -1.50
C ARG A 136 12.55 -8.81 0.03
N HIS A 137 13.27 -9.75 0.66
CA HIS A 137 13.49 -9.71 2.12
C HIS A 137 14.45 -8.60 2.57
N LYS A 138 15.46 -8.28 1.75
CA LYS A 138 16.37 -7.15 2.02
C LYS A 138 15.62 -5.83 1.86
N ASN A 139 14.84 -5.71 0.79
CA ASN A 139 13.97 -4.57 0.52
C ASN A 139 12.95 -4.36 1.65
N HIS A 140 12.32 -5.44 2.14
CA HIS A 140 11.40 -5.39 3.28
C HIS A 140 12.04 -4.77 4.54
N LYS A 141 13.22 -5.25 4.92
CA LYS A 141 13.95 -4.71 6.08
C LYS A 141 14.30 -3.24 5.91
N LYS A 142 14.68 -2.86 4.70
CA LYS A 142 15.05 -1.49 4.34
C LYS A 142 13.87 -0.54 4.46
N PHE A 143 12.76 -0.87 3.80
CA PHE A 143 11.53 -0.12 3.90
C PHE A 143 11.08 0.05 5.36
N TYR A 144 11.20 -0.97 6.18
CA TYR A 144 10.82 -0.88 7.60
C TYR A 144 11.70 0.07 8.40
N LYS A 145 13.02 0.03 8.15
CA LYS A 145 13.95 0.97 8.75
C LYS A 145 13.59 2.40 8.35
N ASN A 146 13.25 2.63 7.09
CA ASN A 146 12.84 3.94 6.59
C ASN A 146 11.51 4.37 7.23
N LEU A 147 10.49 3.51 7.18
CA LEU A 147 9.16 3.76 7.73
C LEU A 147 9.21 4.14 9.23
N ALA A 148 10.00 3.41 10.03
CA ALA A 148 10.19 3.69 11.45
C ALA A 148 10.88 5.05 11.71
N ASN A 149 11.65 5.53 10.75
CA ASN A 149 12.43 6.77 10.84
C ASN A 149 11.88 7.90 9.96
N LEU A 150 10.66 7.80 9.40
CA LEU A 150 10.10 8.78 8.46
C LEU A 150 10.31 10.24 8.87
N LYS A 151 10.08 10.56 10.15
CA LYS A 151 10.26 11.92 10.70
C LYS A 151 11.70 12.45 10.67
N LYS A 152 12.68 11.55 10.62
CA LYS A 152 14.11 11.81 10.68
C LYS A 152 14.80 11.61 9.32
N ILE A 153 14.09 11.08 8.32
CA ILE A 153 14.68 10.89 6.99
C ILE A 153 14.97 12.27 6.42
N GLN A 154 16.26 12.56 6.24
CA GLN A 154 16.66 13.67 5.39
C GLN A 154 16.48 13.22 3.95
N ILE A 155 15.45 13.74 3.30
CA ILE A 155 15.22 13.48 1.89
C ILE A 155 16.24 14.28 1.09
N LYS A 156 17.13 13.58 0.40
CA LYS A 156 17.97 14.20 -0.61
C LYS A 156 17.13 14.35 -1.88
N SER A 157 16.77 15.58 -2.21
CA SER A 157 16.10 15.88 -3.49
C SER A 157 16.98 15.40 -4.65
N PHE A 158 16.37 14.81 -5.67
CA PHE A 158 17.06 14.51 -6.93
C PHE A 158 17.24 15.75 -7.82
N TYR A 159 16.80 16.92 -7.34
CA TYR A 159 16.93 18.20 -8.04
C TYR A 159 17.72 19.21 -7.19
N SER A 160 18.84 19.70 -7.74
CA SER A 160 19.66 20.75 -7.13
C SER A 160 19.25 22.17 -7.52
N ASN A 161 18.53 22.35 -8.64
CA ASN A 161 18.25 23.67 -9.25
C ASN A 161 16.76 23.82 -9.58
N ILE A 162 15.93 24.12 -8.58
CA ILE A 162 14.53 24.50 -8.82
C ILE A 162 14.51 25.99 -9.14
N PRO A 163 13.90 26.44 -10.26
CA PRO A 163 13.68 27.86 -10.47
C PRO A 163 12.92 28.43 -9.28
N ASN A 164 13.35 29.58 -8.73
CA ASN A 164 12.71 30.23 -7.58
C ASN A 164 11.19 30.47 -7.75
N SER A 165 10.64 30.32 -8.96
CA SER A 165 9.23 30.44 -9.31
C SER A 165 8.38 29.18 -9.11
N VAL A 166 8.97 28.02 -8.78
CA VAL A 166 8.20 26.78 -8.51
C VAL A 166 8.05 26.63 -7.00
N GLU A 167 6.92 27.10 -6.48
CA GLU A 167 6.56 26.90 -5.08
C GLU A 167 6.18 25.43 -4.85
N ILE A 168 7.02 24.72 -4.09
CA ILE A 168 6.79 23.33 -3.73
C ILE A 168 5.87 23.33 -2.53
N ASN A 169 4.57 23.23 -2.78
CA ASN A 169 3.61 23.22 -1.71
C ASN A 169 3.14 21.79 -1.39
N PHE A 170 3.62 21.27 -0.26
CA PHE A 170 3.01 20.13 0.43
C PHE A 170 2.08 20.68 1.51
N ASP A 171 1.02 21.39 1.12
CA ASP A 171 -0.05 21.75 2.04
C ASP A 171 -0.65 20.44 2.55
N LYS A 172 -0.30 20.07 3.79
CA LYS A 172 -0.74 18.82 4.38
C LYS A 172 -2.25 18.82 4.44
N LYS A 173 -2.88 18.02 3.59
CA LYS A 173 -4.33 17.86 3.58
C LYS A 173 -4.73 16.99 4.75
N ASN A 174 -5.64 17.50 5.58
CA ASN A 174 -6.26 16.69 6.61
C ASN A 174 -7.37 15.84 5.98
N ILE A 175 -7.32 14.53 6.16
CA ILE A 175 -8.29 13.58 5.64
C ILE A 175 -9.18 13.14 6.81
N PRO A 176 -10.43 13.65 6.87
CA PRO A 176 -11.40 13.20 7.88
C PRO A 176 -11.83 11.76 7.56
N LEU A 177 -11.89 10.91 8.57
CA LEU A 177 -12.28 9.51 8.40
C LEU A 177 -13.75 9.29 8.77
N THR A 178 -14.60 10.23 8.37
CA THR A 178 -16.03 10.29 8.71
C THR A 178 -16.93 9.71 7.63
N SER A 179 -16.42 9.56 6.41
CA SER A 179 -17.15 9.03 5.25
C SER A 179 -17.37 7.50 5.36
N LEU A 180 -18.47 7.03 4.75
CA LEU A 180 -18.82 5.60 4.68
C LEU A 180 -17.82 4.78 3.86
N VAL A 181 -16.98 5.41 3.05
CA VAL A 181 -15.88 4.75 2.33
C VAL A 181 -14.92 4.03 3.28
N TYR A 182 -14.81 4.51 4.51
CA TYR A 182 -13.99 3.91 5.57
C TYR A 182 -14.79 2.97 6.47
N SER A 183 -15.98 2.52 6.04
CA SER A 183 -16.87 1.65 6.82
C SER A 183 -16.19 0.41 7.38
N GLN A 184 -15.27 -0.20 6.62
CA GLN A 184 -14.49 -1.35 7.07
C GLN A 184 -13.64 -1.06 8.32
N TYR A 185 -13.29 0.20 8.56
CA TYR A 185 -12.49 0.63 9.71
C TYR A 185 -13.30 1.40 10.76
N LEU A 186 -14.61 1.60 10.58
CA LEU A 186 -15.37 2.48 11.47
C LEU A 186 -15.30 2.02 12.93
N TYR A 187 -15.32 0.71 13.17
CA TYR A 187 -15.17 0.16 14.51
C TYR A 187 -13.78 0.50 15.09
N GLU A 188 -12.72 0.22 14.35
CA GLU A 188 -11.33 0.47 14.73
C GLU A 188 -11.04 1.96 14.87
N ILE A 189 -11.69 2.82 14.07
CA ILE A 189 -11.56 4.28 14.10
C ILE A 189 -12.27 4.86 15.32
N ARG A 190 -13.52 4.46 15.57
CA ARG A 190 -14.33 4.96 16.69
C ARG A 190 -13.88 4.43 18.05
N THR A 191 -13.32 3.23 18.12
CA THR A 191 -12.84 2.66 19.38
C THR A 191 -11.47 3.25 19.78
N LYS A 192 -11.42 3.91 20.94
CA LYS A 192 -10.21 4.51 21.55
C LYS A 192 -9.42 3.52 22.42
N ASN A 193 -9.37 2.23 22.09
CA ASN A 193 -8.63 1.27 22.91
C ASN A 193 -7.10 1.43 22.72
N ASN A 194 -6.56 2.43 23.44
CA ASN A 194 -5.15 2.77 23.55
C ASN A 194 -4.38 1.81 24.48
N PHE A 195 -5.08 1.05 25.34
CA PHE A 195 -4.46 0.22 26.37
C PHE A 195 -3.55 -0.89 25.79
N PHE A 196 -3.85 -1.38 24.59
CA PHE A 196 -3.05 -2.42 23.92
C PHE A 196 -1.94 -1.88 22.98
N ASN A 197 -1.81 -0.56 22.83
CA ASN A 197 -0.79 0.00 21.93
C ASN A 197 0.64 -0.24 22.41
N PHE A 198 0.86 -0.33 23.73
CA PHE A 198 2.19 -0.64 24.30
C PHE A 198 2.63 -2.07 23.95
N PHE A 199 1.71 -3.03 24.00
CA PHE A 199 2.02 -4.43 23.69
C PHE A 199 2.19 -4.70 22.20
N ASN A 200 1.72 -3.82 21.30
CA ASN A 200 1.85 -3.98 19.84
C ASN A 200 3.30 -4.05 19.33
N PHE A 201 4.28 -3.60 20.12
CA PHE A 201 5.69 -3.73 19.77
C PHE A 201 6.16 -5.20 19.73
N PHE A 202 5.65 -6.05 20.62
CA PHE A 202 6.01 -7.47 20.69
C PHE A 202 5.50 -8.27 19.48
N PRO A 203 4.22 -8.17 19.05
CA PRO A 203 3.73 -8.77 17.82
C PRO A 203 4.48 -8.32 16.57
N VAL A 204 4.88 -7.05 16.48
CA VAL A 204 5.67 -6.53 15.36
C VAL A 204 7.05 -7.19 15.35
N LYS A 205 7.77 -7.16 16.47
CA LYS A 205 9.08 -7.83 16.55
C LYS A 205 8.98 -9.32 16.25
N PHE A 206 7.94 -9.99 16.75
CA PHE A 206 7.71 -11.40 16.53
C PHE A 206 7.41 -11.72 15.06
N SER A 207 6.61 -10.89 14.36
CA SER A 207 6.28 -11.12 12.95
C SER A 207 7.50 -11.07 12.02
N HIS A 208 8.57 -10.40 12.45
CA HIS A 208 9.85 -10.37 11.72
C HIS A 208 10.71 -11.62 11.89
N THR A 209 10.39 -12.50 12.83
CA THR A 209 11.21 -13.69 13.13
C THR A 209 11.04 -14.79 12.08
N LYS A 210 12.06 -15.64 11.94
CA LYS A 210 11.96 -16.89 11.14
C LYS A 210 10.91 -17.84 11.73
N LEU A 211 10.72 -17.82 13.04
CA LEU A 211 9.77 -18.67 13.76
C LEU A 211 8.33 -18.35 13.38
N TYR A 212 7.93 -17.07 13.42
CA TYR A 212 6.59 -16.65 12.99
C TYR A 212 6.29 -17.07 11.55
N ARG A 213 7.28 -16.98 10.64
CA ARG A 213 7.11 -17.43 9.25
C ARG A 213 6.88 -18.94 9.14
N LYS A 214 7.63 -19.76 9.88
CA LYS A 214 7.41 -21.22 9.91
C LYS A 214 6.02 -21.55 10.43
N ILE A 215 5.58 -20.90 11.51
CA ILE A 215 4.23 -21.08 12.07
C ILE A 215 3.17 -20.66 11.05
N LYS A 216 3.32 -19.50 10.40
CA LYS A 216 2.38 -19.00 9.39
C LYS A 216 2.28 -19.94 8.19
N ASN A 217 3.40 -20.48 7.70
CA ASN A 217 3.39 -21.44 6.58
C ASN A 217 2.73 -22.77 6.98
N PHE A 218 3.04 -23.29 8.17
CA PHE A 218 2.42 -24.51 8.69
C PHE A 218 0.88 -24.41 8.75
N PHE A 219 0.34 -23.28 9.20
CA PHE A 219 -1.11 -23.06 9.20
C PHE A 219 -1.71 -22.79 7.81
N LYS A 220 -0.89 -22.46 6.81
CA LYS A 220 -1.32 -22.24 5.43
C LYS A 220 -1.36 -23.52 4.61
N GLU A 221 -0.51 -24.49 4.95
CA GLU A 221 -0.45 -25.82 4.32
C GLU A 221 -1.53 -26.77 4.87
N ASN A 222 -2.08 -26.49 6.07
CA ASN A 222 -3.13 -27.27 6.73
C ASN A 222 -4.54 -26.68 6.55
N LYS A 223 -4.76 -25.86 5.51
CA LYS A 223 -6.06 -25.29 5.11
C LYS A 223 -6.31 -25.58 3.65
#